data_AF-N4WJG9-F1
#
_entry.id   AF-N4WJG9-F1
#
_cell.length_a   1.000
_cell.length_b   1.000
_cell.length_c   1.000
_cell.angle_alpha   90.00
_cell.angle_beta   90.00
_cell.angle_gamma   90.00
#
_symmetry.space_group_name_H-M   'P 1'
#
loop_
_entity.id
_entity.type
_entity.pdbx_description
1 polymer ?
#
loop_
_entity_poly.entity_id
_entity_poly.type
_entity_poly.pdbx_seq_one_letter_code
_entity_poly.pdbx_strand_id
1 'polypeptide(L)'
;MAEEVSINMSVFRSNLSKLKSSVANIEINQLTQSFSKTNIEPFTKDVENAAEAIKLLEKYKHVLEADAVTLEDTGEKLREKDEELSAQVDTDIACAPPNQ
;
A
#
# COMPACT_ATOMS: atom_id res chain seq x y z
N MET A 1 10.17 -19.56 21.64
CA MET A 1 11.02 -18.86 20.66
C MET A 1 10.08 -18.07 19.77
N ALA A 2 9.72 -16.85 20.19
CA ALA A 2 9.08 -15.91 19.29
C ALA A 2 10.20 -15.34 18.42
N GLU A 3 10.14 -15.55 17.11
CA GLU A 3 11.04 -14.88 16.18
C GLU A 3 10.69 -13.40 16.20
N GLU A 4 11.53 -12.59 16.83
CA GLU A 4 11.47 -11.12 16.81
C GLU A 4 11.61 -10.67 15.36
N VAL A 5 10.55 -10.13 14.78
CA VAL A 5 10.59 -9.58 13.42
C VAL A 5 10.95 -8.11 13.58
N SER A 6 12.24 -7.84 13.78
CA SER A 6 12.75 -6.48 13.92
C SER A 6 12.67 -5.75 12.56
N ILE A 7 11.52 -5.14 12.29
CA ILE A 7 11.33 -4.29 11.12
C ILE A 7 11.97 -2.95 11.40
N ASN A 8 12.87 -2.51 10.51
CA ASN A 8 13.33 -1.12 10.54
C ASN A 8 12.17 -0.19 10.16
N MET A 9 11.45 0.28 11.18
CA MET A 9 10.23 1.07 11.02
C MET A 9 10.47 2.39 10.28
N SER A 10 11.66 2.97 10.43
CA SER A 10 12.04 4.20 9.72
C SER A 10 12.14 3.96 8.20
N VAL A 11 12.81 2.90 7.79
CA VAL A 11 12.92 2.51 6.37
C VAL A 11 11.56 2.10 5.82
N PHE A 12 10.78 1.34 6.60
CA PHE A 12 9.42 0.92 6.23
C PHE A 12 8.52 2.12 5.96
N ARG A 13 8.39 3.05 6.93
CA ARG A 13 7.58 4.26 6.79
C ARG A 13 8.06 5.15 5.65
N SER A 14 9.38 5.25 5.44
CA SER A 14 9.94 6.00 4.30
C SER A 14 9.52 5.40 2.95
N ASN A 15 9.63 4.07 2.80
CA ASN A 15 9.23 3.39 1.58
C ASN A 15 7.71 3.45 1.35
N LEU A 16 6.91 3.32 2.40
CA LEU A 16 5.47 3.47 2.34
C LEU A 16 5.06 4.88 1.91
N SER A 17 5.71 5.91 2.47
CA SER A 17 5.47 7.31 2.08
C SER A 17 5.79 7.54 0.60
N LYS A 18 6.91 6.98 0.10
CA LYS A 18 7.25 7.01 -1.33
C LYS A 18 6.22 6.29 -2.20
N LEU A 19 5.73 5.13 -1.75
CA LEU A 19 4.68 4.38 -2.46
C LEU A 19 3.39 5.20 -2.56
N LYS A 20 2.89 5.70 -1.43
CA LYS A 20 1.69 6.56 -1.38
C LYS A 20 1.84 7.79 -2.29
N SER A 21 3.01 8.43 -2.27
CA SER A 21 3.30 9.58 -3.12
C SER A 21 3.33 9.21 -4.61
N SER A 22 3.93 8.06 -4.95
CA SER A 22 3.99 7.57 -6.33
C SER A 22 2.60 7.25 -6.87
N VAL A 23 1.73 6.65 -6.05
CA VAL A 23 0.34 6.36 -6.41
C VAL A 23 -0.49 7.64 -6.53
N ALA A 24 -0.32 8.60 -5.62
CA ALA A 24 -0.99 9.89 -5.68
C ALA A 24 -0.65 10.67 -6.97
N ASN A 25 0.60 10.58 -7.41
CA ASN A 25 1.11 11.20 -8.64
C ASN A 25 0.67 10.48 -9.93
N ILE A 26 -0.07 9.37 -9.85
CA ILE A 26 -0.69 8.76 -11.04
C ILE A 26 -1.82 9.67 -11.51
N GLU A 27 -1.52 10.52 -12.48
CA GLU A 27 -2.48 11.35 -13.18
C GLU A 27 -3.15 10.52 -14.29
N ILE A 28 -4.45 10.25 -14.11
CA ILE A 28 -5.26 9.60 -15.13
C ILE A 28 -6.07 10.69 -15.82
N ASN A 29 -5.61 11.07 -17.00
CA ASN A 29 -6.32 12.06 -17.82
C ASN A 29 -7.59 11.42 -18.37
N GLN A 30 -8.74 11.85 -17.85
CA GLN A 30 -10.03 11.40 -18.36
C GLN A 30 -10.23 11.93 -19.78
N LEU A 31 -10.64 11.03 -20.69
CA LEU A 31 -11.10 11.42 -22.02
C LEU A 31 -12.44 12.15 -21.85
N THR A 32 -12.40 13.49 -21.81
CA THR A 32 -13.61 14.32 -21.69
C THR A 32 -14.32 14.56 -23.02
N GLN A 33 -13.72 14.14 -24.13
CA GLN A 33 -14.30 14.30 -25.46
C GLN A 33 -15.19 13.11 -25.82
N SER A 34 -16.51 13.35 -25.87
CA SER A 34 -17.41 12.47 -26.62
C SER A 34 -17.22 12.76 -28.10
N PHE A 35 -16.55 11.88 -28.82
CA PHE A 35 -16.36 12.00 -30.26
C PHE A 35 -17.63 11.55 -31.00
N SER A 36 -18.72 12.30 -30.81
CA SER A 36 -20.03 12.07 -31.45
C SER A 36 -20.07 12.40 -32.95
N LYS A 37 -18.93 12.79 -33.56
CA LYS A 37 -18.88 13.34 -34.92
C LYS A 37 -18.26 12.45 -35.98
N THR A 38 -17.75 11.26 -35.65
CA THR A 38 -17.04 10.42 -36.62
C THR A 38 -17.67 9.03 -36.69
N ASN A 39 -18.29 8.72 -37.82
CA ASN A 39 -18.93 7.42 -38.09
C ASN A 39 -17.97 6.44 -38.80
N ILE A 40 -16.66 6.57 -38.52
CA ILE A 40 -15.60 5.79 -39.16
C ILE A 40 -15.15 4.73 -38.14
N GLU A 41 -15.63 3.50 -38.31
CA GLU A 41 -15.49 2.38 -37.37
C GLU A 41 -14.14 2.21 -36.67
N PRO A 42 -12.97 2.27 -37.33
CA PRO A 42 -11.69 2.07 -36.64
C PRO A 42 -11.44 3.13 -35.55
N PHE A 43 -11.79 4.39 -35.81
CA PHE A 43 -11.52 5.47 -34.86
C PHE A 43 -12.50 5.47 -33.69
N THR A 44 -13.74 5.04 -33.90
CA THR A 44 -14.72 4.90 -32.80
C THR A 44 -14.30 3.78 -31.85
N LYS A 45 -13.85 2.63 -32.39
CA LYS A 45 -13.39 1.49 -31.61
C LYS A 45 -12.11 1.78 -30.81
N ASP A 46 -11.16 2.50 -31.41
CA ASP A 46 -9.93 2.89 -30.71
C ASP A 46 -10.21 3.81 -29.51
N VAL A 47 -11.19 4.70 -29.65
CA VAL A 47 -11.62 5.61 -28.57
C VAL A 47 -12.36 4.85 -27.47
N GLU A 48 -13.24 3.91 -27.81
CA GLU A 48 -13.90 3.04 -26.82
C GLU A 48 -12.88 2.22 -26.03
N ASN A 49 -11.91 1.60 -26.72
CA ASN A 49 -10.82 0.88 -26.09
C ASN A 49 -9.97 1.79 -25.18
N ALA A 50 -9.69 3.02 -25.61
CA ALA A 50 -8.97 3.99 -24.79
C ALA A 50 -9.76 4.38 -23.54
N ALA A 51 -11.08 4.57 -23.65
CA ALA A 51 -11.94 4.87 -22.51
C ALA A 51 -12.03 3.69 -21.53
N GLU A 52 -12.07 2.46 -22.02
CA GLU A 52 -12.02 1.25 -21.18
C GLU A 52 -10.67 1.11 -20.47
N ALA A 53 -9.57 1.36 -21.17
CA ALA A 53 -8.23 1.35 -20.60
C ALA A 53 -8.08 2.40 -19.48
N ILE A 54 -8.61 3.61 -19.67
CA ILE A 54 -8.61 4.66 -18.64
C ILE A 54 -9.37 4.21 -17.40
N LYS A 55 -10.58 3.64 -17.56
CA LYS A 55 -11.35 3.08 -16.42
C LYS A 55 -10.60 1.96 -15.70
N LEU A 56 -9.89 1.12 -16.44
CA LEU A 56 -9.10 0.05 -15.86
C LEU A 56 -7.92 0.61 -15.05
N LEU A 57 -7.24 1.64 -15.55
CA LEU A 57 -6.18 2.33 -14.83
C LEU A 57 -6.70 2.98 -13.54
N GLU A 58 -7.90 3.58 -13.56
CA GLU A 58 -8.53 4.15 -12.35
C GLU A 58 -8.79 3.07 -11.30
N LYS A 59 -9.28 1.90 -11.71
CA LYS A 59 -9.47 0.76 -10.80
C LYS A 59 -8.16 0.30 -10.19
N TYR A 60 -7.11 0.15 -11.00
CA TYR A 60 -5.79 -0.25 -10.48
C TYR A 60 -5.21 0.78 -9.52
N LYS A 61 -5.39 2.08 -9.78
CA LYS A 61 -4.98 3.14 -8.85
C LYS A 61 -5.65 2.95 -7.49
N HIS A 62 -6.96 2.72 -7.46
CA HIS A 62 -7.68 2.48 -6.20
C HIS A 62 -7.22 1.22 -5.45
N VAL A 63 -6.90 0.15 -6.17
CA VAL A 63 -6.33 -1.06 -5.55
C VAL A 63 -4.98 -0.75 -4.90
N LEU A 64 -4.10 -0.01 -5.58
CA LEU A 64 -2.81 0.38 -5.02
C LEU A 64 -2.94 1.32 -3.80
N GLU A 65 -3.93 2.22 -3.81
CA GLU A 65 -4.24 3.07 -2.65
C GLU A 65 -4.68 2.22 -1.45
N ALA A 66 -5.58 1.25 -1.67
CA ALA A 66 -6.07 0.36 -0.63
C ALA A 66 -4.96 -0.55 -0.06
N ASP A 67 -4.11 -1.09 -0.93
CA ASP A 67 -2.97 -1.92 -0.51
C ASP A 67 -1.95 -1.11 0.30
N ALA A 68 -1.69 0.14 -0.08
CA ALA A 68 -0.80 1.02 0.69
C ALA A 68 -1.36 1.31 2.10
N VAL A 69 -2.67 1.49 2.24
CA VAL A 69 -3.32 1.65 3.56
C VAL A 69 -3.22 0.35 4.37
N THR A 70 -3.47 -0.79 3.74
CA THR A 70 -3.39 -2.11 4.41
C THR A 70 -1.98 -2.43 4.88
N LEU A 71 -0.97 -2.11 4.06
CA LEU A 71 0.44 -2.25 4.41
C LEU A 71 0.80 -1.39 5.64
N GLU A 72 0.32 -0.16 5.70
CA GLU A 72 0.53 0.72 6.86
C GLU A 72 -0.01 0.10 8.15
N ASP A 73 -1.27 -0.31 8.15
CA ASP A 73 -1.94 -0.92 9.31
C ASP A 73 -1.24 -2.22 9.74
N THR A 74 -0.85 -3.05 8.78
CA THR A 74 -0.13 -4.30 9.05
C THR A 74 1.26 -4.02 9.64
N GLY A 75 1.98 -3.03 9.11
CA GLY A 75 3.31 -2.66 9.60
C GLY A 75 3.27 -2.10 11.03
N GLU A 76 2.27 -1.27 11.36
CA GLU A 76 2.10 -0.76 12.72
C GLU A 76 1.69 -1.87 13.70
N LYS A 77 0.81 -2.79 13.30
CA LYS A 77 0.48 -3.97 14.13
C LYS A 77 1.68 -4.87 14.38
N LEU A 78 2.55 -5.04 13.39
CA LEU A 78 3.81 -5.78 13.58
C LEU A 78 4.71 -5.10 14.61
N ARG A 79 4.84 -3.76 14.55
CA ARG A 79 5.57 -2.98 15.56
C ARG A 79 5.02 -3.17 16.96
N GLU A 80 3.70 -3.02 17.12
CA GLU A 80 3.03 -3.17 18.41
C GLU A 80 3.23 -4.57 18.99
N LYS A 81 3.16 -5.60 18.15
CA LYS A 81 3.40 -6.98 18.58
C LYS A 81 4.86 -7.24 18.97
N ASP A 82 5.82 -6.66 18.24
CA ASP A 82 7.24 -6.77 18.56
C ASP A 82 7.55 -6.09 19.91
N GLU A 83 6.98 -4.91 20.16
CA GLU A 83 7.09 -4.19 21.44
C GLU A 83 6.44 -4.96 22.61
N GLU A 84 5.26 -5.55 22.39
CA GLU A 84 4.59 -6.39 23.39
C GLU A 84 5.39 -7.64 23.75
N LEU A 85 6.03 -8.28 22.77
CA LEU A 85 6.85 -9.48 22.97
C LEU A 85 8.16 -9.14 23.69
N SER A 86 8.81 -8.04 23.31
CA SER A 86 10.03 -7.55 23.97
C SER A 86 9.77 -7.25 25.45
N ALA A 87 8.66 -6.56 25.76
CA ALA A 87 8.27 -6.25 27.15
C ALA A 87 8.00 -7.51 28.00
N GLN A 88 7.44 -8.57 27.41
CA GLN A 88 7.21 -9.85 28.09
C GLN A 88 8.52 -10.60 28.39
N VAL A 89 9.48 -10.57 27.46
CA VAL A 89 10.81 -11.19 27.67
C VAL A 89 11.57 -10.50 28.80
N ASP A 90 11.52 -9.18 28.89
CA ASP A 90 12.19 -8.42 29.95
C ASP A 90 11.61 -8.69 31.35
N THR A 91 10.31 -8.98 31.46
CA THR A 91 9.66 -9.28 32.75
C THR A 91 9.98 -10.69 33.26
N ASP A 92 10.16 -11.66 32.37
CA ASP A 92 10.57 -13.03 32.75
C ASP A 92 12.03 -13.09 33.25
N ILE A 93 12.91 -12.22 32.76
CA ILE A 93 14.32 -12.15 33.24
C ILE A 93 14.39 -11.47 34.62
N ALA A 94 13.51 -10.51 34.92
CA ALA A 94 13.49 -9.79 36.19
C ALA A 94 13.00 -10.63 37.39
N CYS A 95 12.33 -11.76 37.15
CA CYS A 95 11.87 -12.68 38.20
C CYS A 95 12.82 -13.85 38.49
N ALA A 96 14.00 -13.95 37.83
CA ALA A 96 14.97 -14.99 38.14
C ALA A 96 15.60 -14.73 39.53
N PRO A 97 15.44 -15.62 40.52
CA PRO A 97 16.05 -15.44 41.83
C PRO A 97 17.59 -15.44 41.70
N PRO A 98 18.31 -14.60 42.47
CA PRO A 98 19.76 -14.64 42.48
C PRO A 98 20.19 -16.04 42.95
N ASN A 99 20.97 -16.73 42.11
CA ASN A 99 21.59 -18.01 42.46
C ASN A 99 22.26 -17.89 43.84
N GLN A 100 21.79 -18.71 44.80
CA GLN A 100 22.48 -18.98 46.06
C GLN A 100 23.74 -19.81 45.82
#